data_AF-A0A7Y9ZBE6-F1
#
_entry.id   AF-A0A7Y9ZBE6-F1
#
_cell.length_a   1.000
_cell.length_b   1.000
_cell.length_c   1.000
_cell.angle_alpha   90.00
_cell.angle_beta   90.00
_cell.angle_gamma   90.00
#
_symmetry.space_group_name_H-M   'P 1'
#
loop_
_entity.id
_entity.type
_entity.pdbx_description
1 polymer ?
#
loop_
_entity_poly.entity_id
_entity_poly.type
_entity_poly.pdbx_seq_one_letter_code
_entity_poly.pdbx_strand_id
1 'polypeptide(L)'
;MALTAIPADQLAAALREGEEASGSELFNLATSKDSKIRESLAARPDAPLSVLILLAQDSKSNVRKALAANPAVGIATSVLSILATDKDTDVVLALIENAATPAATLRVLLDHGKKNVRRAAESRLLVL
;
A
#
# COMPACT_ATOMS: atom_id res chain seq x y z
N MET A 1 -8.62 9.91 -29.12
CA MET A 1 -8.67 10.20 -27.67
C MET A 1 -7.38 9.70 -27.04
N ALA A 2 -6.36 10.56 -27.00
CA ALA A 2 -5.08 10.23 -26.40
C ALA A 2 -5.14 10.64 -24.92
N LEU A 3 -4.93 9.68 -24.01
CA LEU A 3 -4.62 9.94 -22.61
C LEU A 3 -3.23 10.58 -22.59
N THR A 4 -3.19 11.90 -22.73
CA THR A 4 -1.97 12.71 -22.65
C THR A 4 -1.39 12.56 -21.26
N ALA A 5 -0.10 12.21 -21.21
CA ALA A 5 0.69 12.11 -20.00
C ALA A 5 0.54 13.39 -19.18
N ILE A 6 -0.01 13.27 -17.97
CA ILE A 6 0.01 14.36 -17.00
C ILE A 6 1.49 14.64 -16.70
N PRO A 7 1.99 15.85 -16.99
CA PRO A 7 3.40 16.15 -16.83
C PRO A 7 3.77 16.13 -15.33
N ALA A 8 5.02 15.75 -15.04
CA ALA A 8 5.45 15.37 -13.68
C ALA A 8 5.35 16.52 -12.65
N ASP A 9 5.33 17.76 -13.14
CA ASP A 9 5.11 18.99 -12.38
C ASP A 9 3.65 19.17 -11.96
N GLN A 10 2.69 18.84 -12.84
CA GLN A 10 1.26 18.79 -12.49
C GLN A 10 0.93 17.62 -11.56
N LEU A 11 1.65 16.49 -11.71
CA LEU A 11 1.60 15.41 -10.73
C LEU A 11 2.08 15.92 -9.36
N ALA A 12 3.22 16.61 -9.28
CA ALA A 12 3.74 17.16 -8.03
C ALA A 12 2.85 18.26 -7.41
N ALA A 13 2.17 19.07 -8.23
CA ALA A 13 1.24 20.11 -7.79
C ALA A 13 -0.07 19.52 -7.23
N ALA A 14 -0.68 18.56 -7.94
CA ALA A 14 -1.84 17.81 -7.47
C ALA A 14 -1.54 16.98 -6.20
N LEU A 15 -0.26 16.65 -5.96
CA LEU A 15 0.19 15.95 -4.76
C LEU A 15 0.46 16.89 -3.57
N ARG A 16 0.61 18.22 -3.76
CA ARG A 16 1.06 19.19 -2.76
C ARG A 16 -0.02 20.14 -2.24
N GLU A 17 -1.02 20.47 -3.04
CA GLU A 17 -2.08 21.40 -2.62
C GLU A 17 -3.34 20.61 -2.27
N GLY A 18 -3.84 20.82 -1.06
CA GLY A 18 -5.10 20.25 -0.55
C GLY A 18 -6.34 20.86 -1.22
N GLU A 19 -6.33 21.03 -2.54
CA GLU A 19 -7.55 20.86 -3.32
C GLU A 19 -7.74 19.34 -3.43
N GLU A 20 -8.88 18.84 -2.95
CA GLU A 20 -9.23 17.44 -3.09
C GLU A 20 -9.11 17.04 -4.55
N ALA A 21 -8.00 16.39 -4.92
CA ALA A 21 -7.93 15.64 -6.16
C ALA A 21 -9.19 14.78 -6.18
N SER A 22 -10.07 15.05 -7.14
CA SER A 22 -11.38 14.43 -7.20
C SER A 22 -11.18 12.91 -7.11
N GLY A 23 -12.07 12.19 -6.42
CA GLY A 23 -11.92 10.72 -6.28
C GLY A 23 -11.67 10.00 -7.62
N SER A 24 -12.15 10.58 -8.73
CA SER A 24 -11.86 10.20 -10.11
C SER A 24 -10.40 10.37 -10.56
N GLU A 25 -9.71 11.45 -10.18
CA GLU A 25 -8.31 11.69 -10.56
C GLU A 25 -7.38 10.72 -9.86
N LEU A 26 -7.56 10.50 -8.55
CA LEU A 26 -6.78 9.51 -7.82
C LEU A 26 -7.04 8.09 -8.36
N PHE A 27 -8.27 7.79 -8.77
CA PHE A 27 -8.59 6.52 -9.43
C PHE A 27 -7.89 6.36 -10.80
N ASN A 28 -7.83 7.43 -11.60
CA ASN A 28 -7.08 7.43 -12.86
C ASN A 28 -5.59 7.21 -12.63
N LEU A 29 -5.01 7.86 -11.61
CA LEU A 29 -3.60 7.64 -11.23
C LEU A 29 -3.38 6.21 -10.74
N ALA A 30 -4.32 5.64 -9.99
CA ALA A 30 -4.26 4.25 -9.50
C ALA A 30 -4.35 3.21 -10.63
N THR A 31 -4.86 3.59 -11.80
CA THR A 31 -4.94 2.73 -12.99
C THR A 31 -3.92 3.11 -14.08
N SER A 32 -3.01 4.05 -13.77
CA SER A 32 -1.95 4.47 -14.69
C SER A 32 -1.13 3.28 -15.18
N LYS A 33 -0.71 3.30 -16.45
CA LYS A 33 0.20 2.28 -16.99
C LYS A 33 1.58 2.33 -16.34
N ASP A 34 1.99 3.50 -15.85
CA ASP A 34 3.25 3.68 -15.17
C ASP A 34 3.15 3.20 -13.71
N SER A 35 3.89 2.15 -13.39
CA SER A 35 3.94 1.61 -12.02
C SER A 35 4.56 2.58 -11.01
N LYS A 36 5.38 3.54 -11.43
CA LYS A 36 5.98 4.54 -10.53
C LYS A 36 4.96 5.56 -10.03
N ILE A 37 3.99 5.92 -10.88
CA ILE A 37 2.85 6.74 -10.47
C ILE A 37 2.01 5.98 -9.43
N ARG A 38 1.69 4.71 -9.71
CA ARG A 38 0.91 3.87 -8.79
C ARG A 38 1.62 3.61 -7.46
N GLU A 39 2.94 3.41 -7.50
CA GLU A 39 3.81 3.25 -6.32
C GLU A 39 3.80 4.51 -5.46
N SER A 40 3.91 5.69 -6.09
CA SER A 40 3.86 6.98 -5.39
C SER A 40 2.49 7.21 -4.74
N LEU A 41 1.41 6.84 -5.44
CA LEU A 41 0.05 6.92 -4.92
C LEU A 41 -0.17 5.95 -3.74
N ALA A 42 0.39 4.73 -3.82
CA ALA A 42 0.30 3.73 -2.76
C ALA A 42 0.96 4.16 -1.45
N ALA A 43 1.99 5.02 -1.51
CA ALA A 43 2.68 5.55 -0.34
C ALA A 43 1.95 6.74 0.33
N ARG A 44 0.86 7.24 -0.25
CA ARG A 44 0.15 8.43 0.26
C ARG A 44 -0.75 8.11 1.45
N PRO A 45 -0.57 8.80 2.60
CA PRO A 45 -1.40 8.56 3.79
C PRO A 45 -2.85 9.04 3.64
N ASP A 46 -3.13 9.91 2.68
CA ASP A 46 -4.44 10.51 2.41
C ASP A 46 -5.18 9.83 1.23
N ALA A 47 -4.63 8.76 0.66
CA ALA A 47 -5.27 8.06 -0.44
C ALA A 47 -6.60 7.40 0.03
N PRO A 48 -7.70 7.58 -0.72
CA PRO A 48 -9.00 6.99 -0.37
C PRO A 48 -8.95 5.47 -0.27
N LEU A 49 -9.77 4.88 0.60
CA LEU A 49 -9.81 3.43 0.82
C LEU A 49 -10.04 2.62 -0.47
N SER A 50 -10.89 3.11 -1.39
CA SER A 50 -11.12 2.47 -2.70
C SER A 50 -9.85 2.38 -3.55
N VAL A 51 -9.02 3.42 -3.53
CA VAL A 51 -7.71 3.44 -4.20
C VAL A 51 -6.74 2.48 -3.51
N LEU A 52 -6.69 2.45 -2.18
CA LEU A 52 -5.83 1.52 -1.44
C LEU A 52 -6.18 0.06 -1.75
N ILE A 53 -7.48 -0.29 -1.79
CA ILE A 53 -7.95 -1.64 -2.13
C ILE A 53 -7.54 -2.04 -3.57
N LEU A 54 -7.61 -1.10 -4.50
CA LEU A 54 -7.17 -1.33 -5.88
C LEU A 54 -5.65 -1.59 -5.93
N LEU A 55 -4.86 -0.74 -5.28
CA LEU A 55 -3.39 -0.84 -5.26
C LEU A 55 -2.90 -2.07 -4.48
N ALA A 56 -3.66 -2.57 -3.51
CA ALA A 56 -3.36 -3.83 -2.81
C ALA A 56 -3.39 -5.04 -3.74
N GLN A 57 -4.08 -4.94 -4.88
CA GLN A 57 -4.18 -6.00 -5.89
C GLN A 57 -3.28 -5.73 -7.10
N ASP A 58 -2.38 -4.73 -7.02
CA ASP A 58 -1.53 -4.35 -8.14
C ASP A 58 -0.66 -5.52 -8.61
N SER A 59 -0.50 -5.66 -9.92
CA SER A 59 0.40 -6.66 -10.52
C SER A 59 1.86 -6.54 -10.06
N LYS A 60 2.34 -5.33 -9.74
CA LYS A 60 3.73 -5.02 -9.37
C LYS A 60 3.89 -5.06 -7.85
N SER A 61 4.81 -5.88 -7.37
CA SER A 61 5.08 -5.99 -5.93
C SER A 61 5.63 -4.70 -5.33
N ASN A 62 6.37 -3.88 -6.07
CA ASN A 62 6.84 -2.57 -5.58
C ASN A 62 5.68 -1.65 -5.15
N VAL A 63 4.57 -1.66 -5.90
CA VAL A 63 3.38 -0.88 -5.57
C VAL A 63 2.74 -1.42 -4.29
N ARG A 64 2.56 -2.74 -4.20
CA ARG A 64 1.98 -3.40 -3.01
C ARG A 64 2.88 -3.24 -1.77
N LYS A 65 4.19 -3.24 -1.94
CA LYS A 65 5.19 -3.01 -0.89
C LYS A 65 5.12 -1.56 -0.38
N ALA A 66 5.02 -0.59 -1.29
CA ALA A 66 4.80 0.81 -0.92
C ALA A 66 3.50 0.99 -0.13
N LEU A 67 2.43 0.30 -0.53
CA LEU A 67 1.17 0.29 0.22
C LEU A 67 1.33 -0.35 1.60
N ALA A 68 2.05 -1.47 1.70
CA ALA A 68 2.31 -2.14 2.97
C ALA A 68 3.08 -1.27 3.96
N ALA A 69 3.97 -0.40 3.47
CA ALA A 69 4.70 0.58 4.26
C ALA A 69 3.92 1.87 4.56
N ASN A 70 2.71 2.04 4.02
CA ASN A 70 1.92 3.24 4.18
C ASN A 70 1.34 3.33 5.61
N PRO A 71 1.50 4.44 6.34
CA PRO A 71 0.96 4.59 7.70
C PRO A 71 -0.57 4.54 7.77
N ALA A 72 -1.29 4.79 6.68
CA ALA A 72 -2.76 4.67 6.63
C ALA A 72 -3.23 3.20 6.50
N VAL A 73 -2.33 2.24 6.29
CA VAL A 73 -2.73 0.82 6.12
C VAL A 73 -3.42 0.26 7.36
N GLY A 74 -3.07 0.78 8.55
CA GLY A 74 -3.57 0.28 9.83
C GLY A 74 -5.08 0.41 10.02
N ILE A 75 -5.72 1.39 9.37
CA ILE A 75 -7.17 1.60 9.44
C ILE A 75 -7.94 0.87 8.31
N ALA A 76 -7.24 0.25 7.37
CA ALA A 76 -7.82 -0.36 6.18
C ALA A 76 -7.84 -1.89 6.28
N THR A 77 -8.78 -2.45 7.06
CA THR A 77 -8.86 -3.89 7.35
C THR A 77 -8.86 -4.78 6.10
N SER A 78 -9.57 -4.40 5.04
CA SER A 78 -9.57 -5.15 3.78
C SER A 78 -8.20 -5.18 3.10
N VAL A 79 -7.46 -4.07 3.15
CA VAL A 79 -6.10 -3.97 2.61
C VAL A 79 -5.14 -4.82 3.41
N LEU A 80 -5.22 -4.78 4.75
CA LEU A 80 -4.41 -5.61 5.64
C LEU A 80 -4.58 -7.10 5.33
N SER A 81 -5.81 -7.57 5.15
CA SER A 81 -6.10 -8.97 4.80
C SER A 81 -5.51 -9.39 3.45
N ILE A 82 -5.54 -8.51 2.44
CA ILE A 82 -4.95 -8.77 1.14
C ILE A 82 -3.41 -8.86 1.27
N LEU A 83 -2.79 -7.85 1.88
CA LEU A 83 -1.33 -7.78 2.00
C LEU A 83 -0.74 -8.85 2.92
N ALA A 84 -1.45 -9.28 3.96
CA ALA A 84 -1.01 -10.36 4.85
C ALA A 84 -0.94 -11.73 4.15
N THR A 85 -1.64 -11.89 3.02
CA THR A 85 -1.65 -13.11 2.20
C THR A 85 -0.88 -12.93 0.88
N ASP A 86 -0.09 -11.86 0.77
CA ASP A 86 0.65 -11.55 -0.45
C ASP A 86 1.62 -12.68 -0.81
N LYS A 87 1.65 -13.01 -2.11
CA LYS A 87 2.57 -14.01 -2.65
C LYS A 87 4.05 -13.58 -2.51
N ASP A 88 4.31 -12.28 -2.58
CA ASP A 88 5.63 -11.69 -2.44
C ASP A 88 5.95 -11.45 -0.97
N THR A 89 7.03 -12.09 -0.49
CA THR A 89 7.42 -11.99 0.91
C THR A 89 7.87 -10.60 1.30
N ASP A 90 8.44 -9.82 0.39
CA ASP A 90 8.92 -8.48 0.71
C ASP A 90 7.76 -7.53 1.01
N VAL A 91 6.58 -7.79 0.44
CA VAL A 91 5.35 -7.05 0.76
C VAL A 91 4.90 -7.39 2.19
N VAL A 92 4.85 -8.67 2.53
CA VAL A 92 4.44 -9.12 3.87
C VAL A 92 5.41 -8.65 4.94
N LEU A 93 6.73 -8.66 4.66
CA LEU A 93 7.73 -8.13 5.59
C LEU A 93 7.59 -6.62 5.77
N ALA A 94 7.38 -5.85 4.70
CA ALA A 94 7.10 -4.42 4.81
C ALA A 94 5.85 -4.14 5.65
N LEU A 95 4.81 -4.99 5.54
CA LEU A 95 3.63 -4.90 6.39
C LEU A 95 3.97 -5.14 7.86
N ILE A 96 4.81 -6.14 8.18
CA ILE A 96 5.24 -6.42 9.55
C ILE A 96 6.06 -5.26 10.15
N GLU A 97 6.94 -4.68 9.35
CA GLU A 97 7.81 -3.58 9.76
C GLU A 97 7.04 -2.27 9.98
N ASN A 98 5.90 -2.10 9.32
CA ASN A 98 5.09 -0.89 9.44
C ASN A 98 4.52 -0.75 10.87
N ALA A 99 4.81 0.40 11.50
CA ALA A 99 4.35 0.72 12.84
C ALA A 99 2.82 0.84 12.96
N ALA A 100 2.13 1.15 11.86
CA ALA A 100 0.68 1.22 11.81
C ALA A 100 -0.01 -0.16 11.73
N THR A 101 0.75 -1.24 11.50
CA THR A 101 0.16 -2.59 11.39
C THR A 101 -0.37 -3.07 12.74
N PRO A 102 -1.67 -3.37 12.85
CA PRO A 102 -2.26 -3.80 14.11
C PRO A 102 -1.67 -5.13 14.61
N ALA A 103 -1.56 -5.27 15.93
CA ALA A 103 -1.11 -6.51 16.56
C ALA A 103 -1.97 -7.73 16.16
N ALA A 104 -3.26 -7.52 15.86
CA ALA A 104 -4.15 -8.56 15.35
C ALA A 104 -3.67 -9.13 14.01
N THR A 105 -3.24 -8.27 13.07
CA THR A 105 -2.68 -8.69 11.78
C THR A 105 -1.35 -9.43 11.96
N LEU A 106 -0.49 -8.96 12.88
CA LEU A 106 0.75 -9.66 13.20
C LEU A 106 0.51 -11.07 13.76
N ARG A 107 -0.52 -11.23 14.61
CA ARG A 107 -0.90 -12.56 15.15
C ARG A 107 -1.33 -13.52 14.04
N VAL A 108 -2.07 -13.04 13.03
CA VAL A 108 -2.42 -13.87 11.86
C VAL A 108 -1.17 -14.34 11.12
N LEU A 109 -0.13 -13.49 11.04
CA LEU A 109 1.12 -13.82 10.35
C LEU A 109 2.00 -14.84 11.10
N LEU A 110 1.67 -15.18 12.35
CA LEU A 110 2.33 -16.27 13.08
C LEU A 110 2.06 -17.65 12.46
N ASP A 111 0.95 -17.81 11.74
CA ASP A 111 0.60 -19.05 11.04
C ASP A 111 0.97 -19.02 9.55
N HIS A 112 1.69 -17.99 9.10
CA HIS A 112 2.06 -17.82 7.70
C HIS A 112 2.96 -18.96 7.20
N GLY A 113 2.75 -19.46 5.98
CA GLY A 113 3.47 -20.63 5.45
C GLY A 113 5.00 -20.48 5.41
N LYS A 114 5.50 -19.25 5.22
CA LYS A 114 6.94 -18.95 5.16
C LYS A 114 7.53 -18.67 6.54
N LYS A 115 8.60 -19.40 6.91
CA LYS A 115 9.24 -19.33 8.24
C LYS A 115 9.82 -17.96 8.61
N ASN A 116 10.37 -17.24 7.63
CA ASN A 116 10.91 -15.89 7.84
C ASN A 116 9.82 -14.89 8.22
N VAL A 117 8.65 -14.96 7.58
CA VAL A 117 7.48 -14.14 7.92
C VAL A 117 7.03 -14.39 9.36
N ARG A 118 6.89 -15.66 9.76
CA ARG A 118 6.48 -16.02 11.14
C ARG A 118 7.44 -15.42 12.18
N ARG A 119 8.75 -15.59 11.97
CA ARG A 119 9.79 -15.06 12.87
C ARG A 119 9.78 -13.53 12.96
N ALA A 120 9.55 -12.85 11.82
CA ALA A 120 9.47 -11.40 11.79
C ALA A 120 8.23 -10.92 12.57
N ALA A 121 7.07 -11.56 12.39
CA ALA A 121 5.85 -11.24 13.12
C ALA A 121 5.99 -11.48 14.63
N GLU A 122 6.60 -12.60 15.03
CA GLU A 122 6.92 -12.91 16.43
C GLU A 122 7.85 -11.84 17.03
N SER A 123 8.95 -11.52 16.35
CA SER A 123 9.90 -10.50 16.81
C SER A 123 9.24 -9.12 16.95
N ARG A 124 8.35 -8.76 16.01
CA ARG A 124 7.60 -7.50 16.06
C ARG A 124 6.64 -7.45 17.23
N LEU A 125 5.97 -8.55 17.57
CA LEU A 125 5.05 -8.65 18.70
C LEU A 125 5.77 -8.56 20.06
N LEU A 126 7.03 -8.98 20.15
CA LEU A 126 7.82 -8.89 21.39
C LEU A 126 8.25 -7.45 21.74
N VAL A 127 8.21 -6.53 20.77
CA VAL A 127 8.65 -5.13 20.94
C VAL A 127 7.50 -4.12 20.83
N LEU A 128 6.25 -4.59 20.82
CA LEU A 128 5.04 -3.76 20.92
C LEU A 128 4.67 -3.51 22.38
#